data_AF-A0A7Y5U4X2-F1
#
_entry.id   AF-A0A7Y5U4X2-F1
#
_cell.length_a   1.000
_cell.length_b   1.000
_cell.length_c   1.000
_cell.angle_alpha   90.00
_cell.angle_beta   90.00
_cell.angle_gamma   90.00
#
_symmetry.space_group_name_H-M   'P 1'
#
loop_
_entity.id
_entity.type
_entity.pdbx_description
1 polymer ?
#
loop_
_entity_poly.entity_id
_entity_poly.type
_entity_poly.pdbx_seq_one_letter_code
_entity_poly.pdbx_strand_id
1 'polypeptide(L)'
;RLGFETWAGEPYGIDLKAVRAVATHELWRMAPGDGRLLTPPQRWAVLDYRSLATPGVGATLDFSVAERGTAHGIMLWFETELSAGVSFSTGPDGPPLVYGRALLPWPEATACEPGTRVHVDLRADYVVDRYVWTWTSAITPPAGAPARFRQSTLQSSLLSRAQLPGPASRR
;
A
#
# COMPACT_ATOMS: atom_id res chain seq x y z
N ARG A 1 11.45 -13.18 2.36
CA ARG A 1 11.81 -12.82 0.97
C ARG A 1 10.49 -12.61 0.24
N LEU A 2 10.13 -11.38 -0.10
CA LEU A 2 8.86 -11.10 -0.75
C LEU A 2 8.96 -11.49 -2.23
N GLY A 3 7.88 -12.01 -2.82
CA GLY A 3 7.90 -12.58 -4.17
C GLY A 3 8.43 -11.66 -5.28
N PHE A 4 8.44 -10.34 -5.07
CA PHE A 4 8.92 -9.38 -6.07
C PHE A 4 10.45 -9.23 -6.15
N GLU A 5 11.19 -9.56 -5.09
CA GLU A 5 12.66 -9.54 -5.11
C GLU A 5 13.20 -10.60 -6.10
N THR A 6 12.44 -11.67 -6.34
CA THR A 6 12.75 -12.71 -7.33
C THR A 6 12.80 -12.17 -8.77
N TRP A 7 12.05 -11.11 -9.06
CA TRP A 7 12.00 -10.46 -10.38
C TRP A 7 13.11 -9.42 -10.58
N ALA A 8 13.94 -9.16 -9.57
CA ALA A 8 15.06 -8.22 -9.67
C ALA A 8 16.29 -8.81 -10.38
N GLY A 9 16.32 -10.14 -10.59
CA GLY A 9 17.35 -10.84 -11.37
C GLY A 9 16.82 -11.35 -12.71
N GLU A 10 17.60 -12.25 -13.33
CA GLU A 10 17.22 -12.97 -14.54
C GLU A 10 16.98 -14.44 -14.22
N PRO A 11 15.90 -14.79 -13.50
CA PRO A 11 15.59 -16.19 -13.25
C PRO A 11 15.41 -16.88 -14.61
N TYR A 12 16.20 -17.94 -14.83
CA TYR A 12 16.24 -18.68 -16.10
C TYR A 12 16.68 -17.85 -17.32
N GLY A 13 17.40 -16.74 -17.13
CA GLY A 13 17.93 -15.91 -18.22
C GLY A 13 16.91 -14.99 -18.89
N ILE A 14 15.76 -14.77 -18.27
CA ILE A 14 14.70 -13.88 -18.77
C ILE A 14 14.76 -12.56 -17.98
N ASP A 15 14.86 -11.41 -18.67
CA ASP A 15 14.76 -10.09 -18.02
C ASP A 15 13.31 -9.81 -17.63
N LEU A 16 13.03 -9.81 -16.32
CA LEU A 16 11.71 -9.59 -15.74
C LEU A 16 11.55 -8.20 -15.12
N LYS A 17 12.43 -7.23 -15.45
CA LYS A 17 12.32 -5.85 -14.95
C LYS A 17 11.00 -5.19 -15.33
N ALA A 18 10.48 -5.46 -16.53
CA ALA A 18 9.16 -4.97 -16.96
C ALA A 18 8.04 -5.53 -16.08
N VAL A 19 8.14 -6.80 -15.68
CA VAL A 19 7.18 -7.44 -14.75
C VAL A 19 7.28 -6.80 -13.37
N ARG A 20 8.50 -6.51 -12.88
CA ARG A 20 8.70 -5.78 -11.62
C ARG A 20 8.02 -4.41 -11.64
N ALA A 21 8.10 -3.68 -12.75
CA ALA A 21 7.47 -2.36 -12.89
C ALA A 21 5.93 -2.45 -12.85
N VAL A 22 5.32 -3.54 -13.31
CA VAL A 22 3.85 -3.74 -13.19
C VAL A 22 3.49 -4.23 -11.79
N ALA A 23 4.23 -5.21 -11.28
CA ALA A 23 4.06 -5.82 -9.97
C ALA A 23 4.06 -4.79 -8.83
N THR A 24 4.92 -3.78 -8.91
CA THR A 24 5.00 -2.75 -7.87
C THR A 24 3.84 -1.77 -7.94
N HIS A 25 3.01 -1.79 -8.97
CA HIS A 25 1.82 -0.95 -9.09
C HIS A 25 0.54 -1.67 -8.66
N GLU A 26 0.64 -2.88 -8.08
CA GLU A 26 -0.50 -3.65 -7.58
C GLU A 26 -0.66 -3.60 -6.05
N LEU A 27 -1.86 -3.93 -5.59
CA LEU A 27 -2.13 -4.22 -4.18
C LEU A 27 -2.00 -5.74 -3.96
N TRP A 28 -1.06 -6.13 -3.11
CA TRP A 28 -0.71 -7.52 -2.88
C TRP A 28 -1.41 -8.05 -1.65
N ARG A 29 -2.13 -9.18 -1.78
CA ARG A 29 -2.60 -9.91 -0.60
C ARG A 29 -1.41 -10.59 0.08
N MET A 30 -1.24 -10.34 1.38
CA MET A 30 -0.20 -11.00 2.18
C MET A 30 -0.72 -12.32 2.76
N ALA A 31 0.18 -13.28 2.95
CA ALA A 31 -0.12 -14.50 3.67
C ALA A 31 -0.36 -14.21 5.17
N PRO A 32 -1.15 -15.04 5.87
CA PRO A 32 -1.31 -14.90 7.30
C PRO A 32 0.02 -15.08 8.05
N GLY A 33 0.27 -14.25 9.05
CA GLY A 33 1.52 -14.27 9.84
C GLY A 33 2.72 -13.60 9.16
N ASP A 34 2.61 -13.22 7.87
CA ASP A 34 3.65 -12.44 7.20
C ASP A 34 3.53 -10.94 7.49
N GLY A 35 4.70 -10.31 7.54
CA GLY A 35 4.85 -8.86 7.68
C GLY A 35 5.23 -8.43 9.09
N ARG A 36 6.19 -7.51 9.16
CA ARG A 36 6.64 -6.85 10.39
C ARG A 36 6.56 -5.34 10.17
N LEU A 37 6.04 -4.61 11.14
CA LEU A 37 6.02 -3.15 11.11
C LEU A 37 7.35 -2.57 11.60
N LEU A 38 7.83 -1.52 10.95
CA LEU A 38 8.98 -0.73 11.43
C LEU A 38 8.54 0.58 12.12
N THR A 39 7.24 0.86 12.10
CA THR A 39 6.60 2.07 12.63
C THR A 39 5.39 1.67 13.48
N PRO A 40 4.97 2.49 14.45
CA PRO A 40 3.61 2.38 14.98
C PRO A 40 2.59 2.52 13.85
N PRO A 41 1.46 1.79 13.90
CA PRO A 41 0.40 1.92 12.91
C PRO A 41 -0.32 3.28 13.04
N GLN A 42 -0.92 3.73 11.94
CA GLN A 42 -1.81 4.89 11.93
C GLN A 42 -3.11 4.56 11.23
N ARG A 43 -4.21 5.12 11.74
CA ARG A 43 -5.54 4.94 11.15
C ARG A 43 -5.65 5.83 9.91
N TRP A 44 -5.73 5.19 8.75
CA TRP A 44 -5.94 5.86 7.48
C TRP A 44 -7.38 6.38 7.32
N ALA A 45 -8.39 5.58 7.69
CA ALA A 45 -9.79 5.96 7.55
C ALA A 45 -10.70 5.19 8.50
N VAL A 46 -11.92 5.71 8.66
CA VAL A 46 -13.05 5.02 9.30
C VAL A 46 -14.19 4.98 8.29
N LEU A 47 -14.75 3.78 8.07
CA LEU A 47 -15.88 3.57 7.18
C LEU A 47 -17.13 3.30 8.04
N ASP A 48 -18.03 4.28 8.11
CA ASP A 48 -19.37 4.06 8.68
C ASP A 48 -20.35 3.69 7.57
N TYR A 49 -20.64 2.39 7.48
CA TYR A 49 -21.55 1.82 6.48
C TYR A 49 -22.98 2.38 6.54
N ARG A 50 -23.37 3.04 7.64
CA ARG A 50 -24.72 3.62 7.79
C ARG A 50 -24.86 4.99 7.14
N SER A 51 -23.74 5.69 6.93
CA SER A 51 -23.72 7.08 6.44
C SER A 51 -22.81 7.29 5.23
N LEU A 52 -22.24 6.22 4.68
CA LEU A 52 -21.32 6.27 3.54
C LEU A 52 -22.04 6.73 2.27
N ALA A 53 -21.89 8.01 1.94
CA ALA A 53 -22.45 8.63 0.74
C ALA A 53 -21.50 8.61 -0.47
N THR A 54 -20.18 8.57 -0.23
CA THR A 54 -19.16 8.53 -1.29
C THR A 54 -18.16 7.41 -0.99
N PRO A 55 -17.93 6.48 -1.93
CA PRO A 55 -17.06 5.31 -1.71
C PRO A 55 -15.55 5.63 -1.73
N GLY A 56 -15.14 6.84 -2.13
CA GLY A 56 -13.73 7.22 -2.20
C GLY A 56 -13.17 7.69 -0.86
N VAL A 57 -11.92 7.32 -0.58
CA VAL A 57 -11.19 7.70 0.65
C VAL A 57 -9.78 8.14 0.31
N GLY A 58 -9.31 9.20 0.95
CA GLY A 58 -7.92 9.63 0.84
C GLY A 58 -7.45 10.38 2.07
N ALA A 59 -6.21 10.15 2.47
CA ALA A 59 -5.58 10.86 3.58
C ALA A 59 -4.06 10.82 3.45
N THR A 60 -3.43 11.74 4.18
CA THR A 60 -1.98 11.82 4.32
C THR A 60 -1.58 11.27 5.68
N LEU A 61 -0.53 10.46 5.72
CA LEU A 61 -0.02 9.77 6.90
C LEU A 61 1.46 10.07 7.07
N ASP A 62 1.88 10.30 8.32
CA ASP A 62 3.24 10.71 8.67
C ASP A 62 3.82 9.77 9.73
N PHE A 63 4.65 8.83 9.29
CA PHE A 63 5.25 7.83 10.17
C PHE A 63 6.66 8.24 10.60
N SER A 64 7.01 7.85 11.82
CA SER A 64 8.39 7.83 12.31
C SER A 64 8.81 6.38 12.51
N VAL A 65 9.89 5.98 11.86
CA VAL A 65 10.46 4.64 12.01
C VAL A 65 10.95 4.48 13.45
N ALA A 66 10.47 3.44 14.12
CA ALA A 66 10.81 3.07 15.49
C ALA A 66 11.85 1.94 15.54
N GLU A 67 11.88 1.10 14.50
CA GLU A 67 12.76 -0.08 14.45
C GLU A 67 13.63 -0.07 13.20
N ARG A 68 14.92 -0.42 13.36
CA ARG A 68 15.83 -0.61 12.23
C ARG A 68 15.41 -1.83 11.42
N GLY A 69 15.41 -1.69 10.09
CA GLY A 69 15.11 -2.78 9.18
C GLY A 69 15.02 -2.33 7.73
N THR A 70 14.63 -3.24 6.85
CA THR A 70 14.36 -2.93 5.44
C THR A 70 12.86 -2.84 5.24
N ALA A 71 12.37 -1.69 4.82
CA ALA A 71 10.98 -1.47 4.46
C ALA A 71 10.74 -1.82 2.99
N HIS A 72 9.68 -2.57 2.74
CA HIS A 72 9.32 -3.05 1.40
C HIS A 72 8.09 -2.35 0.81
N GLY A 73 7.40 -1.52 1.61
CA GLY A 73 6.16 -0.88 1.20
C GLY A 73 5.27 -0.52 2.39
N ILE A 74 4.01 -0.24 2.10
CA ILE A 74 2.99 0.12 3.09
C ILE A 74 2.11 -1.11 3.34
N MET A 75 2.00 -1.52 4.60
CA MET A 75 1.06 -2.55 5.02
C MET A 75 -0.30 -1.93 5.31
N LEU A 76 -1.37 -2.54 4.80
CA LEU A 76 -2.75 -2.13 5.01
C LEU A 76 -3.55 -3.29 5.60
N TRP A 77 -4.34 -2.98 6.60
CA TRP A 77 -5.30 -3.90 7.21
C TRP A 77 -6.48 -3.09 7.72
N PHE A 78 -7.45 -3.77 8.31
CA PHE A 78 -8.59 -3.11 8.92
C PHE A 78 -8.95 -3.75 10.26
N GLU A 79 -9.67 -2.98 11.05
CA GLU A 79 -10.31 -3.39 12.27
C GLU A 79 -11.80 -3.10 12.10
N THR A 80 -12.64 -4.00 12.60
CA THR A 80 -14.09 -3.85 12.48
C THR A 80 -14.80 -4.32 13.72
N GLU A 81 -15.90 -3.65 14.04
CA GLU A 81 -16.91 -4.08 15.00
C GLU A 81 -18.13 -4.56 14.21
N LEU A 82 -18.47 -5.84 14.35
CA LEU A 82 -19.60 -6.47 13.66
C LEU A 82 -20.91 -6.23 14.41
N SER A 83 -20.83 -6.22 15.73
CA SER A 83 -21.92 -5.93 16.66
C SER A 83 -21.32 -5.51 18.01
N ALA A 84 -22.16 -5.03 18.93
CA ALA A 84 -21.72 -4.57 20.24
C ALA A 84 -20.82 -5.62 20.94
N GLY A 85 -19.54 -5.29 21.10
CA GLY A 85 -18.55 -6.15 21.75
C GLY A 85 -17.97 -7.30 20.89
N VAL A 86 -18.36 -7.39 19.61
CA VAL A 86 -17.81 -8.38 18.67
C VAL A 86 -16.98 -7.64 17.62
N SER A 87 -15.66 -7.78 17.73
CA SER A 87 -14.70 -7.15 16.83
C SER A 87 -13.62 -8.12 16.38
N PHE A 88 -13.00 -7.85 15.24
CA PHE A 88 -11.76 -8.51 14.84
C PHE A 88 -10.81 -7.54 14.11
N SER A 89 -9.53 -7.89 14.10
CA SER A 89 -8.47 -7.15 13.40
C SER A 89 -7.73 -8.09 12.46
N THR A 90 -7.47 -7.62 11.24
CA THR A 90 -6.58 -8.30 10.28
C THR A 90 -5.11 -7.83 10.40
N GLY A 91 -4.84 -7.05 11.45
CA GLY A 91 -3.52 -6.51 11.75
C GLY A 91 -2.44 -7.56 11.98
N PRO A 92 -1.17 -7.13 12.02
CA PRO A 92 -0.02 -8.03 12.08
C PRO A 92 0.04 -8.84 13.38
N ASP A 93 -0.48 -8.29 14.48
CA ASP A 93 -0.45 -8.92 15.82
C ASP A 93 -1.61 -9.89 16.07
N GLY A 94 -2.56 -9.98 15.13
CA GLY A 94 -3.74 -10.84 15.22
C GLY A 94 -3.53 -12.24 14.64
N PRO A 95 -4.41 -13.22 14.99
CA PRO A 95 -4.37 -14.55 14.41
C PRO A 95 -4.67 -14.52 12.89
N PRO A 96 -4.30 -15.57 12.14
CA PRO A 96 -4.72 -15.75 10.75
C PRO A 96 -6.23 -15.67 10.58
N LEU A 97 -6.71 -14.79 9.69
CA LEU A 97 -8.13 -14.65 9.37
C LEU A 97 -8.41 -14.88 7.88
N VAL A 98 -9.67 -15.17 7.56
CA VAL A 98 -10.17 -15.34 6.18
C VAL A 98 -9.96 -14.06 5.36
N TYR A 99 -10.18 -12.91 5.99
CA TYR A 99 -9.79 -11.61 5.47
C TYR A 99 -8.31 -11.38 5.72
N GLY A 100 -7.54 -11.23 4.64
CA GLY A 100 -6.11 -10.98 4.71
C GLY A 100 -5.79 -9.51 4.97
N ARG A 101 -4.50 -9.23 5.06
CA ARG A 101 -3.91 -7.89 4.98
C ARG A 101 -3.27 -7.70 3.61
N ALA A 102 -2.99 -6.45 3.27
CA ALA A 102 -2.44 -6.07 1.99
C ALA A 102 -1.08 -5.38 2.13
N LEU A 103 -0.27 -5.48 1.07
CA LEU A 103 0.96 -4.73 0.87
C LEU A 103 0.82 -3.87 -0.38
N LEU A 104 1.12 -2.58 -0.25
CA LEU A 104 1.43 -1.69 -1.37
C LEU A 104 2.96 -1.64 -1.47
N PRO A 105 3.57 -2.45 -2.34
CA PRO A 105 5.03 -2.55 -2.42
C PRO A 105 5.62 -1.23 -2.90
N TRP A 106 6.84 -0.93 -2.48
CA TRP A 106 7.66 0.09 -3.14
C TRP A 106 8.44 -0.53 -4.30
N PRO A 107 8.83 0.27 -5.32
CA PRO A 107 9.66 -0.22 -6.41
C PRO A 107 11.00 -0.76 -5.90
N GLU A 108 11.54 -0.15 -4.84
CA GLU A 108 12.81 -0.49 -4.23
C GLU A 108 12.67 -0.65 -2.72
N ALA A 109 13.22 -1.76 -2.20
CA ALA A 109 13.31 -1.97 -0.77
C ALA A 109 14.25 -0.93 -0.16
N THR A 110 13.79 -0.24 0.88
CA THR A 110 14.48 0.93 1.45
C THR A 110 14.95 0.61 2.86
N ALA A 111 16.26 0.71 3.10
CA ALA A 111 16.81 0.60 4.44
C ALA A 111 16.30 1.75 5.32
N CYS A 112 15.78 1.42 6.50
CA CYS A 112 15.17 2.34 7.44
C CYS A 112 15.80 2.18 8.82
N GLU A 113 15.90 3.28 9.54
CA GLU A 113 16.42 3.31 10.90
C GLU A 113 15.62 4.29 11.76
N PRO A 114 15.72 4.20 13.10
CA PRO A 114 15.08 5.18 13.97
C PRO A 114 15.45 6.61 13.59
N GLY A 115 14.44 7.46 13.43
CA GLY A 115 14.59 8.83 12.93
C GLY A 115 14.26 9.00 11.45
N THR A 116 14.18 7.93 10.66
CA THR A 116 13.63 7.99 9.30
C THR A 116 12.16 8.40 9.35
N ARG A 117 11.79 9.39 8.54
CA ARG A 117 10.40 9.85 8.36
C ARG A 117 9.83 9.27 7.06
N VAL A 118 8.62 8.74 7.13
CA VAL A 118 7.91 8.22 5.96
C VAL A 118 6.60 8.98 5.83
N HIS A 119 6.49 9.79 4.80
CA HIS A 119 5.27 10.51 4.45
C HIS A 119 4.53 9.75 3.35
N VAL A 120 3.24 9.53 3.52
CA VAL A 120 2.40 8.77 2.58
C VAL A 120 1.14 9.55 2.26
N ASP A 121 0.91 9.86 1.00
CA ASP A 121 -0.41 10.22 0.49
C ASP A 121 -1.06 8.95 -0.07
N LEU A 122 -2.16 8.50 0.54
CA LEU A 122 -2.85 7.27 0.16
C LEU A 122 -4.30 7.55 -0.18
N ARG A 123 -4.73 7.06 -1.35
CA ARG A 123 -6.08 7.20 -1.87
C ARG A 123 -6.61 5.89 -2.43
N ALA A 124 -7.90 5.64 -2.21
CA ALA A 124 -8.69 4.65 -2.93
C ALA A 124 -9.90 5.38 -3.52
N ASP A 125 -9.86 5.60 -4.84
CA ASP A 125 -10.94 6.25 -5.57
C ASP A 125 -11.78 5.18 -6.27
N TYR A 126 -13.09 5.16 -6.04
CA TYR A 126 -13.99 4.22 -6.72
C TYR A 126 -14.42 4.80 -8.08
N VAL A 127 -13.97 4.19 -9.17
CA VAL A 127 -14.14 4.67 -10.53
C VAL A 127 -14.54 3.50 -11.43
N VAL A 128 -15.69 3.60 -12.11
CA VAL A 128 -16.22 2.57 -13.03
C VAL A 128 -16.18 1.17 -12.41
N ASP A 129 -16.96 1.00 -11.33
CA ASP A 129 -17.19 -0.26 -10.60
C ASP A 129 -15.95 -0.92 -9.96
N ARG A 130 -14.83 -0.21 -9.85
CA ARG A 130 -13.61 -0.72 -9.21
C ARG A 130 -12.90 0.36 -8.39
N TYR A 131 -12.11 -0.09 -7.42
CA TYR A 131 -11.20 0.80 -6.70
C TYR A 131 -9.89 0.98 -7.47
N VAL A 132 -9.50 2.23 -7.65
CA VAL A 132 -8.16 2.63 -8.07
C VAL A 132 -7.41 3.12 -6.84
N TRP A 133 -6.41 2.37 -6.44
CA TRP A 133 -5.47 2.74 -5.39
C TRP A 133 -4.36 3.60 -5.97
N THR A 134 -4.02 4.67 -5.26
CA THR A 134 -2.87 5.53 -5.53
C THR A 134 -2.14 5.78 -4.23
N TRP A 135 -0.83 5.56 -4.23
CA TRP A 135 0.02 5.87 -3.09
C TRP A 135 1.27 6.61 -3.55
N THR A 136 1.58 7.69 -2.85
CA THR A 136 2.83 8.43 -3.01
C THR A 136 3.58 8.36 -1.69
N SER A 137 4.83 7.93 -1.72
CA SER A 137 5.66 7.80 -0.52
C SER A 137 6.90 8.68 -0.65
N ALA A 138 7.25 9.40 0.41
CA ALA A 138 8.53 10.06 0.58
C ALA A 138 9.21 9.52 1.84
N ILE A 139 10.38 8.90 1.67
CA ILE A 139 11.19 8.37 2.76
C ILE A 139 12.38 9.30 2.96
N THR A 140 12.47 9.91 4.13
CA THR A 140 13.54 10.83 4.50
C THR A 140 14.34 10.22 5.65
N PRO A 141 15.52 9.66 5.38
CA PRO A 141 16.39 9.15 6.44
C PRO A 141 16.97 10.32 7.26
N PRO A 142 17.47 10.06 8.48
CA PRO A 142 18.14 11.10 9.28
C PRO A 142 19.44 11.58 8.62
N ALA A 143 20.11 10.69 7.87
CA ALA A 143 21.26 11.01 7.03
C ALA A 143 21.18 10.23 5.70
N GLY A 144 21.62 10.85 4.61
CA GLY A 144 21.61 10.26 3.27
C GLY A 144 20.53 10.84 2.35
N ALA A 145 20.39 10.25 1.17
CA ALA A 145 19.45 10.73 0.16
C ALA A 145 18.02 10.25 0.45
N PRO A 146 17.01 11.12 0.28
CA PRO A 146 15.62 10.70 0.38
C PRO A 146 15.20 9.86 -0.84
N ALA A 147 14.23 8.97 -0.63
CA ALA A 147 13.58 8.22 -1.71
C ALA A 147 12.13 8.72 -1.91
N ARG A 148 11.66 8.70 -3.15
CA ARG A 148 10.27 9.04 -3.49
C ARG A 148 9.70 8.07 -4.50
N PHE A 149 8.48 7.62 -4.24
CA PHE A 149 7.74 6.70 -5.10
C PHE A 149 6.33 7.24 -5.33
N ARG A 150 5.82 7.06 -6.55
CA ARG A 150 4.43 7.34 -6.90
C ARG A 150 3.89 6.19 -7.72
N GLN A 151 2.86 5.54 -7.20
CA GLN A 151 2.36 4.28 -7.72
C GLN A 151 0.83 4.28 -7.72
N SER A 152 0.26 3.49 -8.63
CA SER A 152 -1.18 3.33 -8.74
C SER A 152 -1.53 2.04 -9.46
N THR A 153 -2.56 1.36 -8.97
CA THR A 153 -3.22 0.22 -9.64
C THR A 153 -3.75 0.55 -11.04
N LEU A 154 -3.95 1.84 -11.36
CA LEU A 154 -4.28 2.23 -12.73
C LEU A 154 -3.15 1.93 -13.71
N GLN A 155 -1.90 2.05 -13.26
CA GLN A 155 -0.72 1.86 -14.10
C GLN A 155 -0.37 0.38 -14.30
N SER A 156 -0.85 -0.52 -13.44
CA SER A 156 -0.79 -1.97 -13.67
C SER A 156 -1.98 -2.48 -14.49
N SER A 157 -3.07 -1.72 -14.59
CA SER A 157 -4.23 -2.13 -15.38
C SER A 157 -4.04 -1.89 -16.88
N LEU A 158 -4.26 -2.93 -17.70
CA LEU A 158 -4.38 -2.80 -19.15
C LEU A 158 -5.72 -2.12 -19.49
N LEU A 159 -5.72 -0.80 -19.55
CA LEU A 159 -6.91 -0.03 -19.91
C LEU A 159 -6.93 0.30 -21.39
N SER A 160 -8.05 0.04 -22.02
CA SER A 160 -8.37 0.67 -23.29
C SER A 160 -8.62 2.16 -23.06
N ARG A 161 -8.25 3.01 -24.04
CA ARG A 161 -8.46 4.46 -23.98
C ARG A 161 -9.92 4.86 -23.71
N ALA A 162 -10.88 4.01 -24.09
CA ALA A 162 -12.30 4.21 -23.83
C ALA A 162 -12.70 4.11 -22.34
N GLN A 163 -11.84 3.56 -21.49
CA GLN A 163 -12.09 3.34 -20.06
C GLN A 163 -11.42 4.41 -19.17
N LEU A 164 -10.74 5.38 -19.76
CA LEU A 164 -10.16 6.51 -19.03
C LEU A 164 -11.26 7.53 -18.73
N PRO A 165 -11.42 7.96 -17.46
CA PRO A 165 -12.24 9.13 -17.16
C PRO A 165 -11.72 10.32 -17.97
N GLY A 166 -12.63 11.09 -18.57
CA GLY A 166 -12.26 12.36 -19.22
C GLY A 166 -11.54 13.29 -18.23
N PRO A 167 -10.73 14.25 -18.73
CA PRO A 167 -10.03 15.19 -17.86
C PRO A 167 -11.04 15.85 -16.91
N ALA A 168 -10.79 15.76 -15.61
CA ALA A 168 -11.61 16.42 -14.62
C ALA A 168 -11.62 17.92 -14.93
N SER A 169 -12.77 18.44 -15.37
CA SER A 169 -12.98 19.87 -15.53
C SER A 169 -12.83 20.51 -14.16
N ARG A 170 -11.70 21.19 -13.93
CA ARG A 170 -11.54 22.07 -12.79
C ARG A 170 -12.58 23.18 -12.91
N ARG A 171 -13.51 23.26 -11.96
CA ARG A 171 -14.26 24.48 -11.66
C ARG A 171 -13.45 25.33 -10.70
#